data_AF-A0A2C6WKF7-F1
#
_entry.id   AF-A0A2C6WKF7-F1
#
_cell.length_a   1.000
_cell.length_b   1.000
_cell.length_c   1.000
_cell.angle_alpha   90.00
_cell.angle_beta   90.00
_cell.angle_gamma   90.00
#
_symmetry.space_group_name_H-M   'P 1'
#
loop_
_entity.id
_entity.type
_entity.pdbx_description
1 polymer ?
#
loop_
_entity_poly.entity_id
_entity_poly.type
_entity_poly.pdbx_seq_one_letter_code
_entity_poly.pdbx_strand_id
1 'polypeptide(L)' 'MTFLPKSQQWLLAFTLFVFILNIIAPVIGIMFNIEVLDFSSIIIKCTQGLFIIMFVVFTYRQIKRKGFKP' A
#
# COMPACT_ATOMS: atom_id res chain seq x y z
N MET A 1 -25.98 7.70 5.67
CA MET A 1 -24.58 7.36 5.99
C MET A 1 -24.28 6.00 5.37
N THR A 2 -23.74 5.93 4.16
CA THR A 2 -23.47 4.64 3.49
C THR A 2 -22.20 4.02 4.06
N PHE A 3 -22.37 3.02 4.92
CA PHE A 3 -21.26 2.22 5.45
C PHE A 3 -20.44 1.64 4.31
N LEU A 4 -19.11 1.72 4.41
CA LEU A 4 -18.22 1.02 3.49
C LEU A 4 -18.51 -0.49 3.60
N PRO A 5 -18.78 -1.20 2.49
CA PRO A 5 -18.99 -2.64 2.52
C PRO A 5 -17.84 -3.34 3.25
N LYS A 6 -18.13 -4.32 4.12
CA LYS A 6 -17.11 -5.01 4.92
C LYS A 6 -15.91 -5.49 4.10
N SER A 7 -16.14 -5.99 2.88
CA SER A 7 -15.08 -6.41 1.94
C SER A 7 -14.16 -5.28 1.48
N GLN A 8 -14.66 -4.05 1.35
CA GLN A 8 -13.84 -2.86 1.03
C GLN A 8 -13.12 -2.31 2.25
N GLN A 9 -13.70 -2.45 3.44
CA GLN A 9 -13.05 -2.09 4.71
C GLN A 9 -11.80 -2.93 4.94
N TRP A 10 -11.91 -4.24 4.74
CA TRP A 10 -10.76 -5.15 4.78
C TRP A 10 -9.72 -4.84 3.71
N LEU A 11 -10.16 -4.59 2.47
CA LEU A 11 -9.25 -4.22 1.39
C LEU A 11 -8.49 -2.92 1.70
N LEU A 12 -9.20 -1.90 2.21
CA LEU A 12 -8.61 -0.61 2.61
C LEU A 12 -7.61 -0.79 3.75
N ALA A 13 -7.99 -1.51 4.81
CA ALA A 13 -7.14 -1.76 5.95
C ALA A 13 -5.86 -2.49 5.54
N PHE A 14 -5.97 -3.49 4.67
CA PHE A 14 -4.83 -4.20 4.12
C PHE A 14 -3.94 -3.29 3.26
N THR A 15 -4.50 -2.48 2.37
CA THR A 15 -3.73 -1.53 1.56
C THR A 15 -3.00 -0.51 2.45
N LEU A 16 -3.65 0.04 3.47
CA LEU A 16 -3.01 0.97 4.41
C LEU A 16 -1.90 0.31 5.23
N PHE A 17 -2.11 -0.92 5.68
CA PHE A 17 -1.08 -1.68 6.39
C PHE A 17 0.15 -1.91 5.51
N VAL A 18 -0.04 -2.35 4.26
CA VAL A 18 1.07 -2.57 3.31
C VAL A 18 1.74 -1.25 2.91
N PHE A 19 1.00 -0.13 2.83
CA PHE A 19 1.56 1.20 2.59
C PHE A 19 2.53 1.61 3.71
N ILE A 20 2.10 1.44 4.96
CA ILE A 20 2.89 1.74 6.14
C ILE A 20 4.17 0.91 6.13
N LEU A 21 4.08 -0.41 5.88
CA LEU A 21 5.26 -1.26 5.78
C LEU A 21 6.22 -0.85 4.65
N ASN A 22 5.69 -0.43 3.49
CA ASN A 22 6.51 0.02 2.36
C ASN A 22 7.30 1.30 2.64
N ILE A 23 6.84 2.14 3.56
CA ILE A 23 7.54 3.36 3.97
C ILE A 23 8.46 3.07 5.15
N ILE A 24 7.96 2.38 6.17
CA ILE A 24 8.68 2.18 7.43
C ILE A 24 9.85 1.21 7.26
N ALA A 25 9.68 0.10 6.53
CA ALA A 25 10.72 -0.92 6.39
C ALA A 25 12.04 -0.36 5.80
N PRO A 26 12.02 0.41 4.69
CA PRO A 26 13.26 0.98 4.18
C PRO A 26 13.83 2.12 5.02
N VAL A 27 12.98 2.88 5.73
CA VAL A 27 13.45 3.90 6.70
C VAL A 27 14.22 3.24 7.84
N ILE A 28 13.70 2.15 8.41
CA ILE A 28 14.40 1.35 9.42
C ILE A 28 15.68 0.74 8.83
N GLY A 29 15.62 0.23 7.59
CA GLY A 29 16.77 -0.30 6.86
C GLY A 29 17.95 0.68 6.82
N ILE A 30 17.69 1.95 6.49
CA ILE A 30 18.72 3.00 6.52
C ILE A 30 19.18 3.28 7.95
N MET A 31 18.25 3.45 8.91
CA MET A 31 18.60 3.81 10.28
C MET A 31 19.53 2.78 10.96
N PHE A 32 19.35 1.50 10.65
CA PHE A 32 20.15 0.41 11.22
C PHE A 32 21.22 -0.14 10.27
N ASN A 33 21.43 0.50 9.11
CA ASN A 33 22.42 0.09 8.10
C ASN A 33 22.24 -1.37 7.63
N ILE A 34 20.98 -1.79 7.45
CA ILE A 34 20.63 -3.14 6.99
C ILE A 34 20.51 -3.10 5.46
N GLU A 35 21.55 -3.55 4.76
CA GLU A 35 21.65 -3.53 3.29
C GLU A 35 20.44 -4.19 2.58
N VAL A 36 19.88 -5.25 3.16
CA VAL A 36 18.72 -5.98 2.59
C VAL A 36 17.47 -5.10 2.53
N LEU A 37 17.34 -4.15 3.46
CA LEU A 37 16.21 -3.24 3.60
C LEU A 37 16.52 -1.84 3.03
N ASP A 38 17.66 -1.63 2.38
CA ASP A 38 17.98 -0.36 1.74
C ASP A 38 17.00 -0.03 0.60
N PHE A 39 16.70 1.24 0.34
CA PHE A 39 15.84 1.67 -0.77
C PHE A 39 16.39 1.24 -2.13
N SER A 40 17.70 1.02 -2.25
CA SER A 40 18.31 0.50 -3.46
C SER A 40 18.00 -0.99 -3.69
N SER A 41 17.65 -1.73 -2.64
CA SER A 41 17.38 -3.16 -2.66
C SER A 41 16.30 -3.54 -3.66
N ILE A 42 16.60 -4.55 -4.48
CA ILE A 42 15.66 -5.12 -5.44
C ILE A 42 14.39 -5.64 -4.74
N ILE A 43 14.52 -6.15 -3.51
CA ILE A 43 13.41 -6.67 -2.72
C ILE A 43 12.43 -5.54 -2.40
N ILE A 44 12.94 -4.43 -1.86
CA ILE A 44 12.13 -3.24 -1.52
C ILE A 44 11.44 -2.69 -2.77
N LYS A 45 12.16 -2.58 -3.90
CA LYS A 45 11.59 -2.09 -5.18
C LYS A 45 10.47 -2.99 -5.69
N CYS A 46 10.63 -4.31 -5.62
CA CYS A 46 9.58 -5.27 -5.99
C CYS A 46 8.36 -5.14 -5.08
N THR A 47 8.55 -5.01 -3.77
CA THR A 47 7.46 -4.82 -2.80
C THR A 47 6.72 -3.50 -3.03
N GLN A 48 7.44 -2.42 -3.34
CA GLN A 48 6.85 -1.12 -3.70
C GLN A 48 6.06 -1.21 -5.01
N GLY A 49 6.58 -1.89 -6.02
CA GLY A 49 5.86 -2.15 -7.28
C GLY A 49 4.56 -2.91 -7.07
N LEU A 50 4.60 -4.00 -6.28
CA LEU A 50 3.40 -4.76 -5.92
C LEU A 50 2.38 -3.92 -5.14
N PHE A 51 2.87 -3.05 -4.24
CA PHE A 51 2.02 -2.13 -3.52
C PHE A 51 1.30 -1.15 -4.46
N ILE A 52 2.00 -0.57 -5.43
CA ILE A 52 1.40 0.33 -6.43
C ILE A 52 0.30 -0.38 -7.20
N ILE A 53 0.53 -1.62 -7.65
CA ILE A 53 -0.49 -2.42 -8.36
C ILE A 53 -1.72 -2.62 -7.48
N MET A 54 -1.53 -3.04 -6.22
CA MET A 54 -2.64 -3.22 -5.28
C MET A 54 -3.39 -1.91 -5.02
N PHE A 55 -2.66 -0.80 -4.88
CA PHE A 55 -3.23 0.52 -4.65
C PHE A 55 -4.07 1.00 -5.85
N VAL A 56 -3.60 0.77 -7.08
CA VAL A 56 -4.35 1.09 -8.29
C VAL A 56 -5.62 0.25 -8.39
N VAL A 57 -5.54 -1.06 -8.14
CA VAL A 57 -6.71 -1.96 -8.14
C VAL A 57 -7.71 -1.55 -7.06
N PHE A 58 -7.23 -1.20 -5.86
CA PHE A 58 -8.04 -0.68 -4.77
C PHE A 58 -8.76 0.60 -5.20
N THR A 59 -8.02 1.58 -5.71
CA THR A 59 -8.53 2.89 -6.12
C THR A 59 -9.56 2.73 -7.24
N TYR A 60 -9.26 1.94 -8.28
CA TYR A 60 -10.21 1.62 -9.35
C TYR A 60 -11.52 1.04 -8.81
N ARG A 61 -11.45 0.08 -7.87
CA ARG A 61 -12.64 -0.50 -7.23
C ARG A 61 -13.42 0.53 -6.40
N GLN A 62 -12.75 1.46 -5.71
CA GLN A 62 -13.41 2.53 -4.96
C GLN A 62 -14.16 3.49 -5.90
N ILE A 63 -13.48 3.95 -6.96
CA ILE A 63 -14.05 4.87 -7.97
C ILE A 63 -15.28 4.24 -8.64
N LYS A 64 -15.16 2.97 -9.07
CA LYS A 64 -16.27 2.26 -9.72
C LYS A 64 -17.51 2.12 -8.83
N ARG A 65 -17.34 1.94 -7.51
CA ARG A 65 -18.48 1.74 -6.59
C ARG A 65 -19.12 3.03 -6.08
N LYS A 66 -18.33 4.06 -5.80
CA LYS A 66 -18.84 5.30 -5.20
C LYS A 66 -19.12 6.41 -6.23
N GLY A 67 -18.62 6.23 -7.45
CA GLY A 67 -18.42 7.33 -8.39
C GLY A 67 -17.26 8.21 -7.91
N PHE A 68 -16.51 8.80 -8.85
CA PHE A 68 -15.61 9.89 -8.50
C PHE A 68 -16.48 11.11 -8.22
N LYS A 69 -16.85 11.32 -6.95
CA LYS A 69 -17.40 12.61 -6.53
C LYS A 69 -16.19 13.48 -6.20
N PRO A 70 -15.83 14.46 -7.05
CA PRO A 70 -14.73 15.38 -6.78
C PRO A 70 -14.96 16.16 -5.49
#